data_AF-W4LH49-F1
#
_entry.id   AF-W4LH49-F1
#
_cell.length_a   1.000
_cell.length_b   1.000
_cell.length_c   1.000
_cell.angle_alpha   90.00
_cell.angle_beta   90.00
_cell.angle_gamma   90.00
#
_symmetry.space_group_name_H-M   'P 1'
#
loop_
_entity.id
_entity.type
_entity.pdbx_description
1 polymer ?
#
loop_
_entity_poly.entity_id
_entity_poly.type
_entity_poly.pdbx_seq_one_letter_code
_entity_poly.pdbx_strand_id
1 'polypeptide(L)'
;MRLSLASIFVLVLSMMTPLHAQDLTPGCRIIPVDPDIGADIPLDYFGPAPSTVERSLVGPVQLLTAGEVDVVEETLTLPLYRGALEDGRSVWYILTDTTDRDNAEALGLNHSAKLNFAVTGNGARRGVIERVIINEETGDDDVMLVFNQGTVDFSPERQVQADTSDPEQAFPPQVAQPGSVGDAQYSPLVKIDNAGDHVYNAPMIAFDVSAEQINCPDGNCDYSLVHDAVLAINAPNDNPNESSVTLKLTPGFSFGRPVLYISTEASDPVVAALEGVTYTTALRDILVGNDDSAFSAVERLFTFLNGPLGCENPQRQGQNSGLVDDRGPFNVLGGIPTIATDYSPLWDVNIGEWTQESIDLGIRNRLRGEFDILLHVDSGFVTGPGGSEYGSSGIIVNCPIVARLL
;
A
#
# COMPACT_ATOMS: atom_id res chain seq x y z
N MET A 1 -20.90 -25.56 54.78
CA MET A 1 -19.80 -24.58 54.91
C MET A 1 -19.58 -23.99 53.53
N ARG A 2 -19.92 -22.71 53.32
CA ARG A 2 -19.94 -22.04 52.01
C ARG A 2 -18.51 -21.82 51.53
N LEU A 3 -18.16 -22.27 50.32
CA LEU A 3 -16.99 -21.78 49.59
C LEU A 3 -17.48 -20.95 48.40
N SER A 4 -17.09 -19.69 48.42
CA SER A 4 -17.32 -18.70 47.37
C SER A 4 -16.22 -18.85 46.32
N LEU A 5 -16.56 -19.12 45.07
CA LEU A 5 -15.65 -18.90 43.94
C LEU A 5 -15.75 -17.42 43.55
N ALA A 6 -14.62 -16.71 43.65
CA ALA A 6 -14.45 -15.38 43.06
C ALA A 6 -13.88 -15.57 41.66
N SER A 7 -14.66 -15.18 40.65
CA SER A 7 -14.19 -15.08 39.26
C SER A 7 -13.34 -13.82 39.11
N ILE A 8 -12.07 -13.99 38.74
CA ILE A 8 -11.20 -12.90 38.30
C ILE A 8 -11.48 -12.69 36.81
N PHE A 9 -12.13 -11.59 36.47
CA PHE A 9 -12.22 -11.09 35.10
C PHE A 9 -10.94 -10.28 34.85
N VAL A 10 -10.03 -10.79 34.02
CA VAL A 10 -8.92 -10.01 33.48
C VAL A 10 -9.47 -9.28 32.25
N LEU A 11 -9.67 -7.98 32.39
CA LEU A 11 -9.97 -7.09 31.28
C LEU A 11 -8.65 -6.81 30.55
N VAL A 12 -8.42 -7.47 29.41
CA VAL A 12 -7.35 -7.07 28.49
C VAL A 12 -7.87 -5.87 27.73
N LEU A 13 -7.37 -4.69 28.08
CA LEU A 13 -7.67 -3.44 27.38
C LEU A 13 -6.86 -3.48 26.07
N SER A 14 -7.50 -3.85 24.95
CA SER A 14 -6.94 -3.61 23.61
C SER A 14 -6.87 -2.10 23.45
N MET A 15 -5.64 -1.55 23.45
CA MET A 15 -5.43 -0.14 23.13
C MET A 15 -5.55 -0.02 21.62
N MET A 16 -6.75 0.30 21.13
CA MET A 16 -6.91 0.91 19.82
C MET A 16 -6.16 2.23 19.86
N THR A 17 -4.98 2.31 19.24
CA THR A 17 -4.27 3.57 19.06
C THR A 17 -5.02 4.38 17.99
N PRO A 18 -5.49 5.60 18.31
CA PRO A 18 -5.93 6.51 17.26
C PRO A 18 -4.70 6.87 16.42
N LEU A 19 -4.73 6.58 15.12
CA LEU A 19 -3.73 7.04 14.17
C LEU A 19 -3.59 8.56 14.32
N HIS A 20 -2.42 9.00 14.80
CA HIS A 20 -2.09 10.42 14.83
C HIS A 20 -1.67 10.84 13.42
N ALA A 21 -2.15 12.00 12.97
CA ALA A 21 -1.54 12.73 11.85
C ALA A 21 -0.02 12.81 12.10
N GLN A 22 0.78 12.72 11.03
CA GLN A 22 2.23 12.67 11.18
C GLN A 22 2.77 13.91 11.92
N ASP A 23 3.31 13.67 13.12
CA ASP A 23 4.02 14.72 13.89
C ASP A 23 5.19 15.32 13.07
N LEU A 24 5.38 16.64 13.15
CA LEU A 24 6.28 17.45 12.31
C LEU A 24 7.78 17.30 12.63
N THR A 25 8.14 16.28 13.40
CA THR A 25 9.52 15.96 13.79
C THR A 25 10.43 15.73 12.57
N PRO A 26 11.70 16.19 12.58
CA PRO A 26 12.57 16.23 11.39
C PRO A 26 12.80 14.89 10.69
N GLY A 27 12.85 13.81 11.45
CA GLY A 27 13.05 12.45 10.98
C GLY A 27 11.80 11.81 10.39
N CYS A 28 10.62 12.19 10.86
CA CYS A 28 9.37 11.56 10.48
C CYS A 28 8.57 12.37 9.44
N ARG A 29 9.14 13.47 8.94
CA ARG A 29 8.62 14.26 7.82
C ARG A 29 9.39 13.98 6.53
N ILE A 30 8.68 13.59 5.47
CA ILE A 30 9.23 13.51 4.10
C ILE A 30 8.66 14.55 3.14
N ILE A 31 7.58 15.22 3.53
CA ILE A 31 7.00 16.32 2.77
C ILE A 31 8.07 17.41 2.66
N PRO A 32 8.34 17.92 1.43
CA PRO A 32 9.26 19.01 1.22
C PRO A 32 9.07 20.13 2.24
N VAL A 33 10.19 20.72 2.63
CA VAL A 33 10.15 21.91 3.49
C VAL A 33 9.44 23.04 2.75
N ASP A 34 8.86 23.94 3.53
CA ASP A 34 8.23 25.13 2.98
C ASP A 34 9.25 25.92 2.14
N PRO A 35 9.01 26.16 0.83
CA PRO A 35 9.93 26.91 0.00
C PRO A 35 10.08 28.37 0.44
N ASP A 36 9.20 28.88 1.31
CA ASP A 36 9.33 30.17 1.99
C ASP A 36 10.52 30.23 2.95
N ILE A 37 11.14 29.09 3.26
CA ILE A 37 12.36 29.08 4.06
C ILE A 37 13.47 29.79 3.28
N GLY A 38 13.65 31.08 3.58
CA GLY A 38 14.56 31.98 2.89
C GLY A 38 13.95 32.70 1.67
N ALA A 39 12.63 32.63 1.45
CA ALA A 39 11.91 33.34 0.39
C ALA A 39 10.52 33.81 0.87
N ASP A 40 9.99 34.93 0.34
CA ASP A 40 8.65 35.44 0.72
C ASP A 40 7.54 34.86 -0.19
N ILE A 41 7.66 33.60 -0.60
CA ILE A 41 6.81 32.98 -1.64
C ILE A 41 6.18 31.70 -1.09
N PRO A 42 4.87 31.71 -0.73
CA PRO A 42 4.19 30.61 -0.05
C PRO A 42 4.30 29.28 -0.81
N LEU A 43 4.30 28.15 -0.09
CA LEU A 43 4.31 26.79 -0.66
C LEU A 43 3.26 26.56 -1.76
N ASP A 44 2.14 27.28 -1.73
CA ASP A 44 1.06 27.24 -2.72
C ASP A 44 1.31 28.15 -3.95
N TYR A 45 2.20 29.14 -3.86
CA TYR A 45 2.54 30.06 -4.94
C TYR A 45 3.73 29.52 -5.75
N PHE A 46 3.42 28.54 -6.59
CA PHE A 46 4.27 28.19 -7.73
C PHE A 46 3.48 28.44 -9.01
N GLY A 47 4.14 29.01 -10.02
CA GLY A 47 3.60 28.94 -11.38
C GLY A 47 3.29 27.48 -11.74
N PRO A 48 2.38 27.21 -12.69
CA PRO A 48 2.03 25.84 -13.07
C PRO A 48 3.31 25.05 -13.26
N ALA A 49 3.46 23.98 -12.48
CA ALA A 49 4.71 23.22 -12.45
C ALA A 49 5.06 22.84 -13.88
N PRO A 50 6.34 22.94 -14.32
CA PRO A 50 6.72 22.51 -15.67
C PRO A 50 6.22 21.11 -15.99
N SER A 51 6.08 20.23 -14.98
CA SER A 51 5.42 18.92 -15.06
C SER A 51 3.99 18.90 -15.62
N THR A 52 3.23 19.99 -15.48
CA THR A 52 1.87 20.13 -16.04
C THR A 52 1.87 20.33 -17.55
N VAL A 53 2.96 20.84 -18.12
CA VAL A 53 3.15 21.04 -19.57
C VAL A 53 4.03 19.92 -20.14
N GLU A 54 5.02 19.49 -19.38
CA GLU A 54 5.88 18.36 -19.71
C GLU A 54 6.30 17.62 -18.44
N ARG A 55 5.65 16.47 -18.21
CA ARG A 55 5.73 15.67 -16.96
C ARG A 55 7.16 15.35 -16.51
N SER A 56 8.13 15.38 -17.42
CA SER A 56 9.57 15.16 -17.16
C SER A 56 10.34 16.37 -16.63
N LEU A 57 9.79 17.60 -16.69
CA LEU A 57 10.55 18.85 -16.56
C LEU A 57 10.61 19.49 -15.17
N VAL A 58 10.46 18.74 -14.08
CA VAL A 58 10.54 19.19 -12.65
C VAL A 58 9.18 19.60 -12.04
N GLY A 59 8.94 19.19 -10.79
CA GLY A 59 7.74 19.50 -10.02
C GLY A 59 7.08 18.26 -9.39
N PRO A 60 6.19 18.46 -8.38
CA PRO A 60 5.33 17.39 -7.91
C PRO A 60 4.40 16.95 -9.05
N VAL A 61 4.02 15.68 -9.04
CA VAL A 61 3.12 15.07 -10.02
C VAL A 61 2.22 14.09 -9.29
N GLN A 62 0.91 14.30 -9.35
CA GLN A 62 -0.06 13.27 -9.02
C GLN A 62 -0.14 12.29 -10.19
N LEU A 63 0.13 11.02 -9.91
CA LEU A 63 0.18 9.93 -10.87
C LEU A 63 -1.18 9.23 -10.97
N LEU A 64 -1.76 8.90 -9.81
CA LEU A 64 -3.11 8.38 -9.71
C LEU A 64 -4.09 9.55 -9.62
N THR A 65 -4.62 9.99 -10.76
CA THR A 65 -5.50 11.17 -10.87
C THR A 65 -7.00 10.84 -10.75
N ALA A 66 -7.35 9.57 -10.50
CA ALA A 66 -8.72 9.12 -10.28
C ALA A 66 -9.35 9.67 -8.99
N GLY A 67 -8.53 10.18 -8.06
CA GLY A 67 -8.97 10.66 -6.75
C GLY A 67 -8.30 11.96 -6.31
N GLU A 68 -8.72 12.48 -5.16
CA GLU A 68 -8.16 13.69 -4.55
C GLU A 68 -7.08 13.31 -3.53
N VAL A 69 -5.89 13.93 -3.63
CA VAL A 69 -4.76 13.70 -2.72
C VAL A 69 -4.63 14.88 -1.77
N ASP A 70 -4.68 14.60 -0.47
CA ASP A 70 -4.21 15.51 0.56
C ASP A 70 -2.78 15.11 0.96
N VAL A 71 -1.81 15.92 0.53
CA VAL A 71 -0.38 15.66 0.80
C VAL A 71 -0.02 15.92 2.26
N VAL A 72 -0.75 16.79 2.96
CA VAL A 72 -0.47 17.16 4.35
C VAL A 72 -1.02 16.10 5.30
N GLU A 73 -2.25 15.67 5.06
CA GLU A 73 -2.89 14.60 5.83
C GLU A 73 -2.48 13.20 5.35
N GLU A 74 -1.75 13.12 4.24
CA GLU A 74 -1.33 11.87 3.58
C GLU A 74 -2.52 10.95 3.30
N THR A 75 -3.54 11.49 2.65
CA THR A 75 -4.74 10.73 2.30
C THR A 75 -5.03 10.82 0.81
N LEU A 76 -5.71 9.79 0.31
CA LEU A 76 -6.22 9.75 -1.05
C LEU A 76 -7.68 9.32 -1.00
N THR A 77 -8.57 10.10 -1.60
CA THR A 77 -9.99 9.74 -1.75
C THR A 77 -10.26 9.26 -3.18
N LEU A 78 -10.56 7.97 -3.34
CA LEU A 78 -10.86 7.32 -4.61
C LEU A 78 -12.35 7.01 -4.77
N PRO A 79 -12.85 6.86 -6.01
CA PRO A 79 -14.11 6.19 -6.28
C PRO A 79 -14.11 4.77 -5.69
N LEU A 80 -15.18 4.42 -4.99
CA LEU A 80 -15.42 3.07 -4.49
C LEU A 80 -16.44 2.39 -5.38
N TYR A 81 -16.02 1.33 -6.08
CA TYR A 81 -16.87 0.60 -7.01
C TYR A 81 -17.57 -0.56 -6.33
N ARG A 82 -18.77 -0.87 -6.81
CA ARG A 82 -19.52 -2.07 -6.44
C ARG A 82 -19.43 -3.10 -7.56
N GLY A 83 -19.04 -4.31 -7.19
CA GLY A 83 -19.02 -5.49 -8.04
C GLY A 83 -19.68 -6.69 -7.35
N ALA A 84 -19.53 -7.85 -7.97
CA ALA A 84 -20.05 -9.10 -7.42
C ALA A 84 -19.07 -10.26 -7.63
N LEU A 85 -19.15 -11.27 -6.77
CA LEU A 85 -18.61 -12.59 -7.06
C LEU A 85 -19.62 -13.36 -7.93
N GLU A 86 -19.17 -14.35 -8.68
CA GLU A 86 -20.05 -15.21 -9.52
C GLU A 86 -21.19 -15.87 -8.72
N ASP A 87 -21.00 -16.10 -7.42
CA ASP A 87 -22.04 -16.62 -6.52
C ASP A 87 -23.01 -15.57 -5.96
N GLY A 88 -22.89 -14.31 -6.40
CA GLY A 88 -23.80 -13.21 -6.08
C GLY A 88 -23.40 -12.36 -4.86
N ARG A 89 -22.37 -12.74 -4.10
CA ARG A 89 -21.89 -11.93 -2.96
C ARG A 89 -21.30 -10.60 -3.43
N SER A 90 -21.53 -9.54 -2.66
CA SER A 90 -21.07 -8.19 -3.01
C SER A 90 -19.56 -8.04 -2.84
N VAL A 91 -18.96 -7.24 -3.73
CA VAL A 91 -17.55 -6.85 -3.67
C VAL A 91 -17.47 -5.33 -3.74
N TRP A 92 -16.78 -4.70 -2.81
CA TRP A 92 -16.45 -3.28 -2.86
C TRP A 92 -14.96 -3.14 -3.16
N TYR A 93 -14.59 -2.41 -4.20
CA TYR A 93 -13.21 -2.36 -4.68
C TYR A 93 -12.83 -0.99 -5.22
N ILE A 94 -11.53 -0.70 -5.25
CA ILE A 94 -10.96 0.47 -5.93
C ILE A 94 -10.30 0.04 -7.23
N LEU A 95 -10.06 0.98 -8.14
CA LEU A 95 -9.22 0.77 -9.32
C LEU A 95 -8.02 1.70 -9.24
N THR A 96 -6.83 1.17 -9.52
CA THR A 96 -5.57 1.91 -9.32
C THR A 96 -4.65 1.85 -10.52
N ASP A 97 -4.57 0.69 -11.17
CA ASP A 97 -3.69 0.45 -12.30
C ASP A 97 -4.37 -0.39 -13.37
N THR A 98 -3.94 -0.25 -14.63
CA THR A 98 -4.35 -1.15 -15.70
C THR A 98 -3.29 -1.28 -16.80
N THR A 99 -3.35 -2.40 -17.52
CA THR A 99 -2.59 -2.62 -18.77
C THR A 99 -3.15 -1.84 -19.96
N ASP A 100 -4.38 -1.33 -19.86
CA ASP A 100 -5.02 -0.53 -20.90
C ASP A 100 -4.62 0.93 -20.77
N ARG A 101 -3.79 1.42 -21.69
CA ARG A 101 -3.29 2.80 -21.64
C ARG A 101 -4.41 3.83 -21.80
N ASP A 102 -5.34 3.60 -22.70
CA ASP A 102 -6.37 4.57 -23.04
C ASP A 102 -7.38 4.67 -21.90
N ASN A 103 -7.75 3.53 -21.30
CA ASN A 103 -8.58 3.54 -20.10
C ASN A 103 -7.86 4.05 -18.86
N ALA A 104 -6.54 3.79 -18.71
CA ALA A 104 -5.76 4.40 -17.64
C ALA A 104 -5.84 5.93 -17.70
N GLU A 105 -5.63 6.51 -18.89
CA GLU A 105 -5.72 7.95 -19.09
C GLU A 105 -7.14 8.49 -18.88
N ALA A 106 -8.16 7.79 -19.41
CA ALA A 106 -9.55 8.23 -19.30
C ALA A 106 -10.10 8.19 -17.87
N LEU A 107 -9.68 7.21 -17.07
CA LEU A 107 -10.16 6.99 -15.70
C LEU A 107 -9.22 7.58 -14.64
N GLY A 108 -8.06 8.10 -15.05
CA GLY A 108 -7.04 8.61 -14.14
C GLY A 108 -6.30 7.53 -13.35
N LEU A 109 -6.23 6.30 -13.88
CA LEU A 109 -5.46 5.19 -13.31
C LEU A 109 -4.00 5.24 -13.79
N ASN A 110 -3.13 4.53 -13.11
CA ASN A 110 -1.76 4.31 -13.61
C ASN A 110 -1.76 3.26 -14.73
N HIS A 111 -1.02 3.52 -15.81
CA HIS A 111 -0.74 2.49 -16.81
C HIS A 111 0.47 1.65 -16.39
N SER A 112 0.29 0.34 -16.25
CA SER A 112 1.37 -0.63 -16.05
C SER A 112 1.31 -1.75 -17.10
N ALA A 113 2.29 -1.74 -18.02
CA ALA A 113 2.42 -2.81 -19.00
C ALA A 113 2.92 -4.12 -18.36
N LYS A 114 3.64 -4.05 -17.24
CA LYS A 114 4.18 -5.23 -16.53
C LYS A 114 3.09 -6.16 -16.01
N LEU A 115 1.91 -5.64 -15.68
CA LEU A 115 0.78 -6.46 -15.21
C LEU A 115 0.33 -7.54 -16.22
N ASN A 116 0.67 -7.43 -17.51
CA ASN A 116 0.44 -8.50 -18.48
C ASN A 116 1.14 -9.83 -18.07
N PHE A 117 2.25 -9.74 -17.33
CA PHE A 117 3.03 -10.88 -16.89
C PHE A 117 2.65 -11.40 -15.50
N ALA A 118 1.71 -10.73 -14.82
CA ALA A 118 1.20 -11.14 -13.52
C ALA A 118 0.11 -12.22 -13.62
N VAL A 119 -0.37 -12.52 -14.83
CA VAL A 119 -1.42 -13.53 -15.09
C VAL A 119 -0.81 -14.94 -15.07
N THR A 120 -0.26 -15.33 -13.92
CA THR A 120 0.35 -16.64 -13.67
C THR A 120 -0.32 -17.28 -12.46
N GLY A 121 -0.77 -18.53 -12.59
CA GLY A 121 -1.50 -19.21 -11.51
C GLY A 121 -2.70 -18.40 -11.02
N ASN A 122 -2.78 -18.17 -9.71
CA ASN A 122 -3.77 -17.32 -9.06
C ASN A 122 -3.33 -15.84 -8.95
N GLY A 123 -2.19 -15.46 -9.53
CA GLY A 123 -1.65 -14.09 -9.50
C GLY A 123 -2.59 -13.04 -10.08
N ALA A 124 -3.52 -13.42 -10.95
CA ALA A 124 -4.67 -12.61 -11.34
C ALA A 124 -5.94 -13.46 -11.43
N ARG A 125 -7.05 -12.91 -10.93
CA ARG A 125 -8.39 -13.48 -11.08
C ARG A 125 -8.93 -13.25 -12.49
N ARG A 126 -10.02 -13.95 -12.83
CA ARG A 126 -10.78 -13.71 -14.05
C ARG A 126 -12.02 -12.91 -13.70
N GLY A 127 -12.43 -12.04 -14.60
CA GLY A 127 -13.65 -11.26 -14.44
C GLY A 127 -14.35 -11.00 -15.76
N VAL A 128 -15.64 -10.71 -15.67
CA VAL A 128 -16.47 -10.32 -16.80
C VAL A 128 -17.32 -9.12 -16.40
N ILE A 129 -17.56 -8.22 -17.35
CA ILE A 129 -18.50 -7.12 -17.17
C ILE A 129 -19.89 -7.62 -17.57
N GLU A 130 -20.82 -7.64 -16.62
CA GLU A 130 -22.16 -8.18 -16.83
C GLU A 130 -23.23 -7.28 -16.21
N ARG A 131 -24.47 -7.42 -16.73
CA ARG A 131 -25.65 -6.81 -16.15
C ARG A 131 -26.14 -7.70 -15.01
N VAL A 132 -26.13 -7.17 -13.79
CA VAL A 132 -26.48 -7.88 -12.56
C VAL A 132 -27.72 -7.26 -11.94
N ILE A 133 -28.68 -8.09 -11.52
CA ILE A 133 -29.85 -7.63 -10.75
C ILE A 133 -29.37 -7.28 -9.33
N ILE A 134 -29.51 -6.03 -8.94
CA ILE A 134 -29.06 -5.52 -7.62
C ILE A 134 -30.20 -5.46 -6.60
N ASN A 135 -31.44 -5.52 -7.06
CA ASN A 135 -32.64 -5.59 -6.21
C ASN A 135 -33.70 -6.46 -6.90
N GLU A 136 -33.96 -7.65 -6.35
CA GLU A 136 -34.95 -8.58 -6.91
C GLU A 136 -36.40 -8.08 -6.77
N GLU A 137 -36.70 -7.27 -5.76
CA GLU A 137 -38.06 -6.77 -5.50
C GLU A 137 -38.45 -5.66 -6.48
N THR A 138 -37.52 -4.76 -6.79
CA THR A 138 -37.74 -3.66 -7.74
C THR A 138 -37.40 -4.05 -9.18
N GLY A 139 -36.56 -5.08 -9.36
CA GLY A 139 -36.02 -5.47 -10.66
C GLY A 139 -34.90 -4.56 -11.17
N ASP A 140 -34.31 -3.75 -10.28
CA ASP A 140 -33.22 -2.84 -10.64
C ASP A 140 -31.95 -3.64 -10.97
N ASP A 141 -31.24 -3.20 -12.01
CA ASP A 141 -30.00 -3.80 -12.48
C ASP A 141 -28.90 -2.76 -12.68
N ASP A 142 -27.65 -3.23 -12.69
CA ASP A 142 -26.48 -2.40 -12.99
C ASP A 142 -25.44 -3.19 -13.79
N VAL A 143 -24.52 -2.49 -14.43
CA VAL A 143 -23.37 -3.10 -15.11
C VAL A 143 -22.19 -3.14 -14.15
N MET A 144 -21.83 -4.35 -13.74
CA MET A 144 -20.81 -4.58 -12.71
C MET A 144 -19.69 -5.48 -13.24
N LEU A 145 -18.51 -5.33 -12.63
CA LEU A 145 -17.47 -6.35 -12.73
C LEU A 145 -17.85 -7.53 -11.84
N VAL A 146 -17.99 -8.70 -12.46
CA VAL A 146 -18.23 -9.97 -11.79
C VAL A 146 -16.93 -10.77 -11.76
N PHE A 147 -16.41 -11.02 -10.55
CA PHE A 147 -15.21 -11.81 -10.32
C PHE A 147 -15.56 -13.28 -10.26
N ASN A 148 -14.76 -14.12 -10.91
CA ASN A 148 -15.04 -15.57 -10.96
C ASN A 148 -14.77 -16.27 -9.62
N GLN A 149 -13.88 -15.73 -8.78
CA GLN A 149 -13.43 -16.35 -7.52
C GLN A 149 -12.71 -15.34 -6.62
N GLY A 150 -12.27 -15.82 -5.45
CA GLY A 150 -11.44 -15.07 -4.51
C GLY A 150 -12.28 -14.27 -3.52
N THR A 151 -12.17 -14.64 -2.25
CA THR A 151 -12.84 -13.99 -1.12
C THR A 151 -11.82 -13.40 -0.16
N VAL A 152 -12.23 -12.36 0.58
CA VAL A 152 -11.43 -11.75 1.66
C VAL A 152 -12.24 -11.80 2.94
N ASP A 153 -11.61 -12.31 4.00
CA ASP A 153 -12.10 -12.25 5.36
C ASP A 153 -11.49 -11.03 6.07
N PHE A 154 -12.32 -10.03 6.35
CA PHE A 154 -11.96 -8.81 7.10
C PHE A 154 -12.20 -8.95 8.61
N SER A 155 -12.72 -10.07 9.10
CA SER A 155 -13.04 -10.24 10.53
C SER A 155 -11.83 -10.32 11.49
N PRO A 156 -10.60 -10.67 11.07
CA PRO A 156 -9.43 -10.63 11.97
C PRO A 156 -9.12 -9.22 12.49
N GLU A 157 -8.73 -9.12 13.77
CA GLU A 157 -8.17 -7.88 14.30
C GLU A 157 -6.66 -7.83 13.98
N ARG A 158 -6.21 -6.77 13.32
CA ARG A 158 -4.79 -6.54 13.06
C ARG A 158 -4.02 -6.38 14.37
N GLN A 159 -2.91 -7.09 14.52
CA GLN A 159 -2.03 -6.95 15.69
C GLN A 159 -0.57 -6.87 15.26
N VAL A 160 0.12 -5.83 15.75
CA VAL A 160 1.57 -5.70 15.64
C VAL A 160 2.11 -5.32 17.01
N GLN A 161 3.02 -6.14 17.53
CA GLN A 161 3.68 -5.87 18.81
C GLN A 161 5.19 -6.00 18.62
N ALA A 162 5.90 -4.87 18.70
CA ALA A 162 7.35 -4.84 18.69
C ALA A 162 7.93 -5.19 20.06
N ASP A 163 9.14 -5.77 20.08
CA ASP A 163 9.97 -5.75 21.29
C ASP A 163 10.71 -4.41 21.35
N THR A 164 10.24 -3.48 22.17
CA THR A 164 10.86 -2.15 22.32
C THR A 164 11.91 -2.09 23.43
N SER A 165 12.29 -3.23 24.03
CA SER A 165 13.34 -3.26 25.06
C SER A 165 14.72 -2.93 24.50
N ASP A 166 14.96 -3.29 23.24
CA ASP A 166 16.08 -2.83 22.43
C ASP A 166 15.56 -2.29 21.08
N PRO A 167 15.46 -0.95 20.92
CA PRO A 167 15.01 -0.33 19.68
C PRO A 167 15.81 -0.72 18.44
N GLU A 168 17.08 -1.13 18.60
CA GLU A 168 17.94 -1.60 17.50
C GLU A 168 17.61 -3.04 17.05
N GLN A 169 16.72 -3.73 17.77
CA GLN A 169 16.30 -5.12 17.50
C GLN A 169 14.77 -5.27 17.54
N ALA A 170 14.02 -4.21 17.24
CA ALA A 170 12.56 -4.23 17.28
C ALA A 170 11.93 -5.18 16.24
N PHE A 171 12.62 -5.44 15.13
CA PHE A 171 12.27 -6.45 14.13
C PHE A 171 13.05 -7.76 14.37
N PRO A 172 12.41 -8.94 14.25
CA PRO A 172 10.98 -9.13 13.94
C PRO A 172 10.07 -8.79 15.12
N PRO A 173 8.82 -8.36 14.87
CA PRO A 173 7.86 -8.14 15.95
C PRO A 173 7.53 -9.45 16.68
N GLN A 174 7.21 -9.34 17.97
CA GLN A 174 6.76 -10.47 18.81
C GLN A 174 5.40 -11.00 18.38
N VAL A 175 4.53 -10.12 17.88
CA VAL A 175 3.22 -10.46 17.32
C VAL A 175 3.07 -9.75 15.98
N ALA A 176 2.64 -10.48 14.95
CA ALA A 176 2.27 -9.96 13.64
C ALA A 176 1.07 -10.76 13.12
N GLN A 177 -0.09 -10.14 13.11
CA GLN A 177 -1.36 -10.69 12.61
C GLN A 177 -1.99 -9.68 11.65
N PRO A 178 -2.25 -10.07 10.38
CA PRO A 178 -3.03 -9.27 9.43
C PRO A 178 -4.47 -9.06 9.92
N GLY A 179 -5.06 -7.91 9.62
CA GLY A 179 -6.48 -7.65 9.86
C GLY A 179 -7.40 -8.19 8.76
N SER A 180 -6.85 -8.50 7.58
CA SER A 180 -7.61 -9.11 6.50
C SER A 180 -6.83 -10.21 5.78
N VAL A 181 -7.55 -11.26 5.39
CA VAL A 181 -6.96 -12.47 4.79
C VAL A 181 -7.76 -12.87 3.55
N GLY A 182 -7.12 -12.83 2.40
CA GLY A 182 -7.63 -13.42 1.18
C GLY A 182 -7.55 -14.95 1.21
N ASP A 183 -8.54 -15.62 0.64
CA ASP A 183 -8.43 -17.05 0.36
C ASP A 183 -7.32 -17.34 -0.68
N ALA A 184 -7.08 -18.62 -0.96
CA ALA A 184 -6.02 -19.04 -1.88
C ALA A 184 -6.26 -18.59 -3.35
N GLN A 185 -7.46 -18.12 -3.66
CA GLN A 185 -7.92 -17.72 -4.98
C GLN A 185 -8.04 -16.20 -5.13
N TYR A 186 -7.91 -15.44 -4.04
CA TYR A 186 -7.98 -13.98 -4.04
C TYR A 186 -6.67 -13.35 -4.51
N SER A 187 -6.73 -12.57 -5.57
CA SER A 187 -5.68 -11.63 -5.98
C SER A 187 -6.30 -10.24 -6.18
N PRO A 188 -5.58 -9.15 -5.88
CA PRO A 188 -6.05 -7.81 -6.25
C PRO A 188 -6.17 -7.63 -7.76
N LEU A 189 -5.44 -8.42 -8.56
CA LEU A 189 -5.47 -8.30 -10.00
C LEU A 189 -6.66 -9.07 -10.59
N VAL A 190 -7.27 -8.50 -11.62
CA VAL A 190 -8.33 -9.11 -12.39
C VAL A 190 -8.08 -8.91 -13.88
N LYS A 191 -8.10 -10.00 -14.64
CA LYS A 191 -8.13 -9.96 -16.10
C LYS A 191 -9.58 -10.00 -16.57
N ILE A 192 -10.00 -8.97 -17.32
CA ILE A 192 -11.38 -8.85 -17.80
C ILE A 192 -11.51 -9.49 -19.19
N ASP A 193 -12.24 -10.60 -19.26
CA ASP A 193 -12.27 -11.48 -20.43
C ASP A 193 -13.11 -10.95 -21.59
N ASN A 194 -14.17 -10.20 -21.31
CA ASN A 194 -15.09 -9.67 -22.32
C ASN A 194 -14.89 -8.17 -22.61
N ALA A 195 -13.75 -7.60 -22.19
CA ALA A 195 -13.41 -6.19 -22.37
C ALA A 195 -11.92 -6.00 -22.74
N GLY A 196 -11.48 -6.68 -23.80
CA GLY A 196 -10.13 -6.48 -24.35
C GLY A 196 -9.00 -7.26 -23.68
N ASP A 197 -9.32 -8.20 -22.78
CA ASP A 197 -8.33 -9.04 -22.07
C ASP A 197 -7.33 -8.23 -21.20
N HIS A 198 -7.70 -7.01 -20.82
CA HIS A 198 -6.87 -6.15 -19.99
C HIS A 198 -6.86 -6.58 -18.52
N VAL A 199 -5.70 -6.46 -17.88
CA VAL A 199 -5.55 -6.62 -16.44
C VAL A 199 -5.75 -5.28 -15.75
N TYR A 200 -6.60 -5.27 -14.74
CA TYR A 200 -6.82 -4.17 -13.80
C TYR A 200 -6.33 -4.58 -12.41
N ASN A 201 -5.74 -3.62 -11.70
CA ASN A 201 -5.51 -3.73 -10.27
C ASN A 201 -6.77 -3.24 -9.55
N ALA A 202 -7.47 -4.18 -8.91
CA ALA A 202 -8.77 -4.00 -8.28
C ALA A 202 -8.80 -4.53 -6.82
N PRO A 203 -8.02 -3.94 -5.89
CA PRO A 203 -8.03 -4.32 -4.48
C PRO A 203 -9.43 -4.26 -3.86
N MET A 204 -9.80 -5.28 -3.09
CA MET A 204 -11.04 -5.30 -2.32
C MET A 204 -10.92 -4.44 -1.06
N ILE A 205 -11.89 -3.57 -0.86
CA ILE A 205 -12.05 -2.73 0.33
C ILE A 205 -13.01 -3.36 1.34
N ALA A 206 -14.05 -4.06 0.86
CA ALA A 206 -15.01 -4.78 1.69
C ALA A 206 -15.63 -5.94 0.90
N PHE A 207 -16.12 -6.96 1.61
CA PHE A 207 -16.66 -8.17 0.99
C PHE A 207 -17.92 -8.68 1.69
N ASP A 208 -18.94 -9.05 0.91
CA ASP A 208 -20.21 -9.64 1.37
C ASP A 208 -20.97 -8.79 2.41
N VAL A 209 -20.98 -7.48 2.18
CA VAL A 209 -21.63 -6.47 3.02
C VAL A 209 -22.37 -5.43 2.18
N SER A 210 -23.40 -4.82 2.76
CA SER A 210 -24.18 -3.76 2.13
C SER A 210 -23.48 -2.39 2.24
N ALA A 211 -23.94 -1.42 1.44
CA ALA A 211 -23.41 -0.04 1.47
C ALA A 211 -23.59 0.59 2.85
N GLU A 212 -24.75 0.36 3.48
CA GLU A 212 -25.10 0.83 4.81
C GLU A 212 -24.11 0.39 5.88
N GLN A 213 -23.61 -0.85 5.77
CA GLN A 213 -22.75 -1.46 6.78
C GLN A 213 -21.33 -0.88 6.76
N ILE A 214 -20.87 -0.43 5.58
CA ILE A 214 -19.52 0.12 5.40
C ILE A 214 -19.48 1.64 5.39
N ASN A 215 -20.64 2.32 5.38
CA ASN A 215 -20.70 3.78 5.33
C ASN A 215 -20.21 4.42 6.65
N CYS A 216 -19.04 5.05 6.60
CA CYS A 216 -18.36 5.70 7.71
C CYS A 216 -17.76 7.06 7.25
N PRO A 217 -18.58 8.04 6.85
CA PRO A 217 -18.10 9.27 6.21
C PRO A 217 -17.31 10.18 7.16
N ASP A 218 -17.58 10.10 8.46
CA ASP A 218 -16.87 10.83 9.51
C ASP A 218 -15.70 10.01 10.12
N GLY A 219 -15.32 8.91 9.46
CA GLY A 219 -14.35 7.94 9.93
C GLY A 219 -14.88 6.97 11.00
N ASN A 220 -13.98 6.40 11.82
CA ASN A 220 -14.28 5.31 12.78
C ASN A 220 -14.95 4.09 12.13
N CYS A 221 -14.44 3.69 10.96
CA CYS A 221 -14.93 2.54 10.22
C CYS A 221 -14.76 1.23 11.02
N ASP A 222 -15.67 0.28 10.81
CA ASP A 222 -15.58 -1.05 11.41
C ASP A 222 -14.61 -1.92 10.60
N TYR A 223 -13.37 -2.03 11.08
CA TYR A 223 -12.32 -2.82 10.43
C TYR A 223 -12.60 -4.32 10.39
N SER A 224 -13.62 -4.83 11.09
CA SER A 224 -14.09 -6.20 10.89
C SER A 224 -14.84 -6.41 9.56
N LEU A 225 -15.17 -5.31 8.87
CA LEU A 225 -15.92 -5.28 7.61
C LEU A 225 -15.12 -4.67 6.46
N VAL A 226 -14.10 -3.86 6.75
CA VAL A 226 -13.35 -3.09 5.75
C VAL A 226 -11.84 -3.19 5.94
N HIS A 227 -11.11 -2.91 4.86
CA HIS A 227 -9.65 -2.90 4.82
C HIS A 227 -9.02 -1.94 5.86
N ASP A 228 -7.94 -2.37 6.53
CA ASP A 228 -7.24 -1.62 7.61
C ASP A 228 -6.75 -0.20 7.18
N ALA A 229 -6.47 -0.01 5.89
CA ALA A 229 -6.04 1.28 5.33
C ALA A 229 -7.17 2.32 5.17
N VAL A 230 -8.44 1.95 5.38
CA VAL A 230 -9.61 2.82 5.21
C VAL A 230 -9.69 3.83 6.37
N LEU A 231 -9.80 5.11 6.02
CA LEU A 231 -10.00 6.20 6.98
C LEU A 231 -11.46 6.67 7.01
N ALA A 232 -12.13 6.68 5.86
CA ALA A 232 -13.54 7.02 5.72
C ALA A 232 -14.13 6.37 4.45
N ILE A 233 -15.43 6.09 4.49
CA ILE A 233 -16.20 5.65 3.31
C ILE A 233 -17.49 6.47 3.27
N ASN A 234 -17.76 7.09 2.13
CA ASN A 234 -19.07 7.62 1.81
C ASN A 234 -19.72 6.64 0.82
N ALA A 235 -20.75 5.92 1.24
CA ALA A 235 -21.46 4.93 0.43
C ALA A 235 -22.98 5.16 0.55
N PRO A 236 -23.53 6.15 -0.17
CA PRO A 236 -24.94 6.50 -0.07
C PRO A 236 -25.83 5.38 -0.66
N ASN A 237 -26.86 4.99 0.08
CA ASN A 237 -27.73 3.86 -0.30
C ASN A 237 -28.56 4.14 -1.55
N ASP A 238 -28.88 5.41 -1.81
CA ASP A 238 -29.72 5.85 -2.93
C ASP A 238 -28.94 5.98 -4.24
N ASN A 239 -27.62 6.18 -4.17
CA ASN A 239 -26.76 6.15 -5.34
C ASN A 239 -25.36 5.58 -5.04
N PRO A 240 -25.21 4.24 -4.96
CA PRO A 240 -23.91 3.61 -4.69
C PRO A 240 -22.82 3.96 -5.71
N ASN A 241 -23.17 4.47 -6.89
CA ASN A 241 -22.20 4.93 -7.91
C ASN A 241 -21.53 6.27 -7.56
N GLU A 242 -21.99 6.96 -6.52
CA GLU A 242 -21.34 8.13 -5.92
C GLU A 242 -20.45 7.76 -4.72
N SER A 243 -20.19 6.46 -4.51
CA SER A 243 -19.41 6.01 -3.36
C SER A 243 -17.93 6.38 -3.51
N SER A 244 -17.31 6.73 -2.39
CA SER A 244 -15.89 7.01 -2.30
C SER A 244 -15.27 6.41 -1.04
N VAL A 245 -13.96 6.17 -1.09
CA VAL A 245 -13.16 5.69 0.03
C VAL A 245 -11.93 6.57 0.18
N THR A 246 -11.69 7.05 1.41
CA THR A 246 -10.46 7.74 1.79
C THR A 246 -9.50 6.73 2.39
N LEU A 247 -8.32 6.61 1.79
CA LEU A 247 -7.26 5.69 2.19
C LEU A 247 -6.07 6.46 2.73
N LYS A 248 -5.38 5.84 3.69
CA LYS A 248 -4.07 6.33 4.14
C LYS A 248 -3.00 6.10 3.08
N LEU A 249 -2.18 7.13 2.85
CA LEU A 249 -0.99 7.04 2.02
C LEU A 249 0.24 6.67 2.85
N THR A 250 1.16 5.98 2.19
CA THR A 250 2.46 5.62 2.74
C THR A 250 3.55 6.50 2.12
N PRO A 251 4.36 7.17 2.94
CA PRO A 251 5.51 7.92 2.47
C PRO A 251 6.68 7.01 2.08
N GLY A 252 7.40 7.38 1.02
CA GLY A 252 8.63 6.71 0.62
C GLY A 252 9.51 7.56 -0.29
N PHE A 253 10.42 6.90 -0.99
CA PHE A 253 11.26 7.54 -2.00
C PHE A 253 11.28 6.74 -3.30
N SER A 254 11.55 7.38 -4.43
CA SER A 254 11.92 6.73 -5.69
C SER A 254 12.96 7.60 -6.40
N PHE A 255 14.10 7.03 -6.76
CA PHE A 255 15.24 7.74 -7.37
C PHE A 255 15.59 9.08 -6.66
N GLY A 256 15.57 9.09 -5.33
CA GLY A 256 15.89 10.25 -4.50
C GLY A 256 14.74 11.24 -4.31
N ARG A 257 13.63 11.10 -5.04
CA ARG A 257 12.42 11.93 -4.91
C ARG A 257 11.51 11.37 -3.82
N PRO A 258 10.95 12.18 -2.91
CA PRO A 258 9.89 11.72 -2.02
C PRO A 258 8.65 11.35 -2.83
N VAL A 259 7.94 10.31 -2.40
CA VAL A 259 6.72 9.82 -3.05
C VAL A 259 5.66 9.45 -2.03
N LEU A 260 4.42 9.41 -2.49
CA LEU A 260 3.28 8.85 -1.77
C LEU A 260 2.70 7.68 -2.59
N TYR A 261 2.38 6.59 -1.91
CA TYR A 261 1.75 5.40 -2.50
C TYR A 261 0.68 4.85 -1.55
N ILE A 262 -0.24 4.05 -2.06
CA ILE A 262 -1.10 3.19 -1.21
C ILE A 262 -0.48 1.80 -1.13
N SER A 263 -0.75 1.05 -0.07
CA SER A 263 -0.46 -0.39 0.02
C SER A 263 -1.76 -1.13 0.32
N THR A 264 -2.01 -2.22 -0.37
CA THR A 264 -3.32 -2.92 -0.30
C THR A 264 -3.21 -4.43 -0.13
N GLU A 265 -2.12 -5.06 -0.55
CA GLU A 265 -1.89 -6.49 -0.35
C GLU A 265 -0.43 -6.83 -0.11
N ALA A 266 -0.20 -7.90 0.65
CA ALA A 266 1.13 -8.50 0.75
C ALA A 266 1.06 -10.04 0.71
N SER A 267 2.10 -10.65 0.13
CA SER A 267 2.22 -12.10 0.00
C SER A 267 2.80 -12.80 1.23
N ASP A 268 3.17 -12.04 2.25
CA ASP A 268 3.72 -12.53 3.51
C ASP A 268 2.88 -11.99 4.68
N PRO A 269 2.49 -12.83 5.66
CA PRO A 269 1.60 -12.41 6.74
C PRO A 269 2.26 -11.42 7.71
N VAL A 270 3.59 -11.46 7.89
CA VAL A 270 4.27 -10.48 8.74
C VAL A 270 4.27 -9.13 8.03
N VAL A 271 4.59 -9.08 6.74
CA VAL A 271 4.53 -7.84 5.95
C VAL A 271 3.11 -7.29 5.87
N ALA A 272 2.11 -8.16 5.66
CA ALA A 272 0.70 -7.77 5.64
C ALA A 272 0.27 -7.13 6.97
N ALA A 273 0.68 -7.72 8.09
CA ALA A 273 0.44 -7.15 9.41
C ALA A 273 1.16 -5.80 9.57
N LEU A 274 2.43 -5.68 9.20
CA LEU A 274 3.20 -4.44 9.35
C LEU A 274 2.60 -3.29 8.53
N GLU A 275 2.23 -3.54 7.28
CA GLU A 275 1.67 -2.50 6.40
C GLU A 275 0.18 -2.23 6.63
N GLY A 276 -0.54 -3.13 7.31
CA GLY A 276 -1.99 -3.00 7.51
C GLY A 276 -2.75 -3.25 6.22
N VAL A 277 -2.44 -4.39 5.59
CA VAL A 277 -2.95 -4.74 4.27
C VAL A 277 -3.45 -6.18 4.21
N THR A 278 -4.20 -6.50 3.17
CA THR A 278 -4.75 -7.84 2.99
C THR A 278 -3.65 -8.86 2.70
N TYR A 279 -3.56 -9.88 3.56
CA TYR A 279 -2.67 -11.02 3.31
C TYR A 279 -3.25 -11.90 2.21
N THR A 280 -2.50 -12.11 1.13
CA THR A 280 -2.89 -13.04 0.07
C THR A 280 -1.73 -13.92 -0.39
N THR A 281 -1.97 -15.24 -0.39
CA THR A 281 -0.97 -16.19 -0.90
C THR A 281 -0.91 -16.23 -2.43
N ALA A 282 -1.95 -15.76 -3.13
CA ALA A 282 -2.06 -15.88 -4.58
C ALA A 282 -0.98 -15.07 -5.33
N LEU A 283 -0.51 -13.96 -4.73
CA LEU A 283 0.60 -13.18 -5.29
C LEU A 283 1.90 -13.99 -5.40
N ARG A 284 2.08 -15.07 -4.63
CA ARG A 284 3.27 -15.93 -4.71
C ARG A 284 3.37 -16.71 -6.02
N ASP A 285 2.30 -16.77 -6.81
CA ASP A 285 2.33 -17.40 -8.14
C ASP A 285 3.01 -16.51 -9.19
N ILE A 286 3.33 -15.27 -8.84
CA ILE A 286 4.04 -14.31 -9.70
C ILE A 286 5.55 -14.47 -9.47
N LEU A 287 6.31 -14.58 -10.56
CA LEU A 287 7.76 -14.74 -10.50
C LEU A 287 8.45 -13.43 -10.09
N VAL A 288 9.43 -13.54 -9.18
CA VAL A 288 10.23 -12.42 -8.65
C VAL A 288 11.73 -12.59 -8.95
N GLY A 289 12.56 -11.64 -8.52
CA GLY A 289 14.02 -11.67 -8.68
C GLY A 289 14.53 -11.41 -10.10
N ASN A 290 13.67 -10.90 -10.99
CA ASN A 290 14.03 -10.56 -12.37
C ASN A 290 13.31 -9.27 -12.82
N ASP A 291 13.18 -8.28 -11.95
CA ASP A 291 12.34 -7.07 -12.13
C ASP A 291 12.61 -6.31 -13.44
N ASP A 292 13.86 -6.10 -13.83
CA ASP A 292 14.25 -5.40 -15.07
C ASP A 292 14.27 -6.32 -16.32
N SER A 293 13.86 -7.58 -16.18
CA SER A 293 13.90 -8.56 -17.27
C SER A 293 12.67 -8.49 -18.17
N ALA A 294 12.83 -9.04 -19.38
CA ALA A 294 11.67 -9.32 -20.23
C ALA A 294 10.72 -10.30 -19.51
N PHE A 295 9.43 -9.96 -19.50
CA PHE A 295 8.35 -10.73 -18.86
C PHE A 295 8.27 -10.65 -17.33
N SER A 296 8.91 -9.65 -16.71
CA SER A 296 8.68 -9.37 -15.29
C SER A 296 7.35 -8.67 -15.05
N ALA A 297 6.63 -9.13 -14.05
CA ALA A 297 5.42 -8.48 -13.54
C ALA A 297 5.70 -7.46 -12.43
N VAL A 298 6.93 -7.42 -11.91
CA VAL A 298 7.28 -6.70 -10.68
C VAL A 298 8.33 -5.62 -10.93
N GLU A 299 8.31 -4.62 -10.05
CA GLU A 299 9.39 -3.67 -9.79
C GLU A 299 10.03 -3.98 -8.42
N ARG A 300 11.15 -3.35 -8.06
CA ARG A 300 11.77 -3.55 -6.73
C ARG A 300 11.27 -2.54 -5.70
N LEU A 301 11.01 -3.01 -4.49
CA LEU A 301 10.90 -2.17 -3.30
C LEU A 301 12.01 -2.52 -2.33
N PHE A 302 12.78 -1.52 -1.93
CA PHE A 302 13.90 -1.66 -1.01
C PHE A 302 13.48 -1.20 0.38
N THR A 303 13.69 -2.06 1.37
CA THR A 303 13.46 -1.76 2.78
C THR A 303 14.67 -2.14 3.62
N PHE A 304 14.76 -1.63 4.85
CA PHE A 304 15.88 -1.89 5.76
C PHE A 304 15.37 -2.38 7.10
N LEU A 305 15.96 -3.43 7.66
CA LEU A 305 15.60 -3.89 9.00
C LEU A 305 16.04 -2.88 10.07
N ASN A 306 17.33 -2.52 10.05
CA ASN A 306 18.03 -1.80 11.12
C ASN A 306 18.55 -0.43 10.68
N GLY A 307 17.77 0.33 9.90
CA GLY A 307 18.10 1.71 9.53
C GLY A 307 18.18 2.66 10.74
N PRO A 308 18.61 3.92 10.55
CA PRO A 308 18.71 4.89 11.65
C PRO A 308 17.37 5.10 12.36
N LEU A 309 17.39 5.21 13.70
CA LEU A 309 16.20 5.34 14.54
C LEU A 309 15.88 6.81 14.91
N GLY A 310 14.64 7.03 15.37
CA GLY A 310 14.20 8.20 16.13
C GLY A 310 13.64 9.35 15.29
N CYS A 311 12.46 9.85 15.63
CA CYS A 311 11.79 10.92 14.88
C CYS A 311 12.53 12.27 14.87
N GLU A 312 13.48 12.52 15.77
CA GLU A 312 14.34 13.70 15.71
C GLU A 312 15.54 13.54 14.77
N ASN A 313 15.81 12.30 14.32
CA ASN A 313 16.92 12.00 13.43
C ASN A 313 16.45 12.16 11.96
N PRO A 314 16.93 13.16 11.20
CA PRO A 314 16.54 13.36 9.80
C PRO A 314 16.91 12.18 8.89
N GLN A 315 17.76 11.26 9.36
CA GLN A 315 18.14 10.05 8.66
C GLN A 315 17.26 8.83 9.03
N ARG A 316 16.19 9.01 9.82
CA ARG A 316 15.34 7.90 10.28
C ARG A 316 14.83 7.02 9.13
N GLN A 317 14.98 5.70 9.21
CA GLN A 317 14.53 4.77 8.18
C GLN A 317 14.46 3.33 8.73
N GLY A 318 13.64 2.49 8.11
CA GLY A 318 13.65 1.04 8.32
C GLY A 318 12.56 0.51 9.25
N GLN A 319 12.47 -0.81 9.31
CA GLN A 319 11.45 -1.56 10.02
C GLN A 319 11.56 -1.39 11.53
N ASN A 320 12.78 -1.44 12.09
CA ASN A 320 13.00 -1.15 13.51
C ASN A 320 12.47 0.24 13.88
N SER A 321 12.77 1.25 13.06
CA SER A 321 12.26 2.60 13.28
C SER A 321 10.74 2.62 13.29
N GLY A 322 10.10 2.00 12.28
CA GLY A 322 8.64 1.97 12.18
C GLY A 322 7.94 1.26 13.32
N LEU A 323 8.53 0.17 13.80
CA LEU A 323 8.05 -0.57 14.95
C LEU A 323 8.22 0.19 16.27
N VAL A 324 9.25 1.01 16.40
CA VAL A 324 9.54 1.76 17.64
C VAL A 324 8.73 3.05 17.73
N ASP A 325 8.50 3.74 16.60
CA ASP A 325 7.84 5.05 16.58
C ASP A 325 6.40 5.04 16.01
N ASP A 326 5.89 3.86 15.64
CA ASP A 326 4.56 3.64 15.06
C ASP A 326 4.34 4.41 13.73
N ARG A 327 5.36 4.41 12.86
CA ARG A 327 5.32 5.07 11.53
C ARG A 327 5.84 4.21 10.39
N GLY A 328 5.61 4.65 9.16
CA GLY A 328 6.09 3.97 7.96
C GLY A 328 7.63 3.85 7.91
N PRO A 329 8.19 2.79 7.30
CA PRO A 329 9.63 2.54 7.27
C PRO A 329 10.42 3.43 6.29
N PHE A 330 9.74 4.28 5.50
CA PHE A 330 10.30 5.04 4.37
C PHE A 330 11.03 4.14 3.36
N ASN A 331 10.27 3.19 2.82
CA ASN A 331 10.74 2.31 1.75
C ASN A 331 11.17 3.13 0.52
N VAL A 332 12.10 2.55 -0.25
CA VAL A 332 12.52 3.09 -1.54
C VAL A 332 11.91 2.22 -2.63
N LEU A 333 11.21 2.83 -3.58
CA LEU A 333 10.57 2.17 -4.70
C LEU A 333 11.45 2.32 -5.95
N GLY A 334 11.44 1.29 -6.79
CA GLY A 334 12.09 1.27 -8.10
C GLY A 334 11.40 2.20 -9.10
N GLY A 335 11.28 1.75 -10.35
CA GLY A 335 10.76 2.54 -11.45
C GLY A 335 9.30 2.98 -11.23
N ILE A 336 9.07 4.29 -11.14
CA ILE A 336 7.71 4.89 -11.16
C ILE A 336 7.46 5.63 -12.47
N PRO A 337 6.19 5.84 -12.88
CA PRO A 337 5.89 6.69 -14.02
C PRO A 337 6.49 8.08 -13.81
N THR A 338 6.91 8.73 -14.89
CA THR A 338 7.69 10.00 -14.92
C THR A 338 9.17 9.91 -14.56
N ILE A 339 9.64 8.77 -14.04
CA ILE A 339 11.07 8.52 -13.79
C ILE A 339 11.56 7.37 -14.68
N ALA A 340 10.79 6.29 -14.75
CA ALA A 340 11.07 5.11 -15.55
C ALA A 340 9.83 4.64 -16.33
N THR A 341 10.01 3.71 -17.27
CA THR A 341 8.95 3.27 -18.21
C THR A 341 8.40 1.88 -17.91
N ASP A 342 8.98 1.20 -16.93
CA ASP A 342 8.81 -0.19 -16.53
C ASP A 342 7.99 -0.36 -15.25
N TYR A 343 7.29 0.69 -14.81
CA TYR A 343 6.45 0.68 -13.62
C TYR A 343 5.52 -0.55 -13.48
N SER A 344 5.50 -1.10 -12.26
CA SER A 344 4.50 -2.03 -11.76
C SER A 344 4.00 -1.59 -10.38
N PRO A 345 2.69 -1.74 -10.08
CA PRO A 345 2.21 -1.61 -8.70
C PRO A 345 2.60 -2.82 -7.83
N LEU A 346 3.10 -3.91 -8.43
CA LEU A 346 3.59 -5.08 -7.70
C LEU A 346 5.10 -4.92 -7.45
N TRP A 347 5.49 -4.95 -6.18
CA TRP A 347 6.86 -4.75 -5.78
C TRP A 347 7.45 -6.01 -5.14
N ASP A 348 8.56 -6.49 -5.69
CA ASP A 348 9.43 -7.49 -5.10
C ASP A 348 10.27 -6.85 -3.99
N VAL A 349 10.00 -7.26 -2.75
CA VAL A 349 10.64 -6.68 -1.57
C VAL A 349 12.08 -7.16 -1.47
N ASN A 350 13.02 -6.22 -1.47
CA ASN A 350 14.45 -6.42 -1.28
C ASN A 350 14.82 -5.88 0.11
N ILE A 351 15.23 -6.78 1.01
CA ILE A 351 15.44 -6.45 2.42
C ILE A 351 16.92 -6.26 2.68
N GLY A 352 17.29 -5.07 3.14
CA GLY A 352 18.65 -4.73 3.55
C GLY A 352 18.83 -4.72 5.05
N GLU A 353 20.05 -5.01 5.47
CA GLU A 353 20.54 -4.84 6.82
C GLU A 353 21.88 -4.13 6.78
N TRP A 354 21.99 -3.01 7.48
CA TRP A 354 23.25 -2.32 7.71
C TRP A 354 24.19 -3.22 8.51
N THR A 355 25.43 -3.35 8.06
CA THR A 355 26.42 -4.17 8.79
C THR A 355 26.83 -3.51 10.11
N GLN A 356 27.23 -4.33 11.08
CA GLN A 356 27.76 -3.81 12.35
C GLN A 356 28.95 -2.86 12.14
N GLU A 357 29.82 -3.17 11.17
CA GLU A 357 30.93 -2.29 10.80
C GLU A 357 30.44 -0.90 10.34
N SER A 358 29.38 -0.84 9.53
CA SER A 358 28.79 0.42 9.07
C SER A 358 28.17 1.23 10.21
N ILE A 359 27.59 0.54 11.19
CA ILE A 359 27.04 1.15 12.41
C ILE A 359 28.19 1.71 13.25
N ASP A 360 29.25 0.93 13.48
CA ASP A 360 30.42 1.32 14.28
C ASP A 360 31.18 2.50 13.66
N LEU A 361 31.23 2.56 12.32
CA LEU A 361 31.82 3.66 11.55
C LEU A 361 30.94 4.91 11.48
N GLY A 362 29.67 4.83 11.92
CA GLY A 362 28.72 5.95 11.89
C GLY A 362 28.28 6.37 10.49
N ILE A 363 28.37 5.47 9.50
CA ILE A 363 27.97 5.75 8.10
C ILE A 363 26.53 5.34 7.81
N ARG A 364 25.88 4.59 8.72
CA ARG A 364 24.46 4.24 8.64
C ARG A 364 23.59 5.50 8.52
N ASN A 365 22.94 5.68 7.37
CA ASN A 365 22.14 6.85 7.04
C ASN A 365 20.86 6.47 6.25
N ARG A 366 20.02 7.45 5.93
CA ARG A 366 18.85 7.24 5.08
C ARG A 366 19.29 7.11 3.62
N LEU A 367 18.88 6.03 2.97
CA LEU A 367 19.04 5.84 1.54
C LEU A 367 17.72 6.14 0.83
N ARG A 368 17.78 6.87 -0.29
CA ARG A 368 16.58 7.40 -0.98
C ARG A 368 16.46 6.96 -2.45
N GLY A 369 17.45 6.26 -2.97
CA GLY A 369 17.48 5.85 -4.36
C GLY A 369 18.15 4.52 -4.53
N GLU A 370 17.64 3.72 -5.46
CA GLU A 370 18.11 2.37 -5.73
C GLU A 370 19.63 2.28 -5.93
N PHE A 371 20.21 3.09 -6.82
CA PHE A 371 21.64 2.98 -7.12
C PHE A 371 22.53 3.35 -5.93
N ASP A 372 22.04 4.21 -5.04
CA ASP A 372 22.71 4.48 -3.76
C ASP A 372 22.69 3.23 -2.88
N ILE A 373 21.57 2.52 -2.81
CA ILE A 373 21.45 1.26 -2.07
C ILE A 373 22.38 0.21 -2.64
N LEU A 374 22.35 0.00 -3.96
CA LEU A 374 23.19 -0.98 -4.64
C LEU A 374 24.68 -0.66 -4.48
N LEU A 375 25.08 0.62 -4.43
CA LEU A 375 26.45 1.01 -4.12
C LEU A 375 26.88 0.59 -2.71
N HIS A 376 25.99 0.76 -1.71
CA HIS A 376 26.28 0.34 -0.33
C HIS A 376 26.32 -1.20 -0.21
N VAL A 377 25.51 -1.90 -0.98
CA VAL A 377 25.54 -3.38 -1.07
C VAL A 377 26.85 -3.85 -1.71
N ASP A 378 27.22 -3.31 -2.87
CA ASP A 378 28.48 -3.65 -3.56
C ASP A 378 29.72 -3.37 -2.69
N SER A 379 29.65 -2.32 -1.87
CA SER A 379 30.71 -1.94 -0.92
C SER A 379 30.73 -2.77 0.37
N GLY A 380 29.75 -3.64 0.61
CA GLY A 380 29.63 -4.44 1.83
C GLY A 380 29.13 -3.68 3.06
N PHE A 381 28.59 -2.48 2.90
CA PHE A 381 28.01 -1.69 3.99
C PHE A 381 26.58 -2.12 4.34
N VAL A 382 25.87 -2.65 3.35
CA VAL A 382 24.55 -3.26 3.50
C VAL A 382 24.61 -4.69 2.98
N THR A 383 24.00 -5.62 3.70
CA THR A 383 23.82 -7.02 3.28
C THR A 383 22.35 -7.39 3.26
N GLY A 384 22.01 -8.60 2.82
CA GLY A 384 20.74 -9.21 3.19
C GLY A 384 20.67 -9.50 4.69
N PRO A 385 19.50 -9.89 5.21
CA PRO A 385 19.31 -10.18 6.63
C PRO A 385 20.31 -11.20 7.18
N GLY A 386 20.86 -10.94 8.35
CA GLY A 386 21.84 -11.80 9.03
C GLY A 386 23.18 -11.93 8.30
N GLY A 387 23.53 -10.97 7.43
CA GLY A 387 24.77 -11.03 6.63
C GLY A 387 24.66 -11.88 5.37
N SER A 388 23.43 -12.23 4.94
CA SER A 388 23.19 -12.99 3.71
C SER A 388 23.43 -12.14 2.44
N GLU A 389 23.43 -12.80 1.29
CA GLU A 389 23.46 -12.11 0.00
C GLU A 389 22.22 -11.23 -0.15
N TYR A 390 22.43 -10.00 -0.63
CA TYR A 390 21.35 -9.04 -0.85
C TYR A 390 20.56 -9.39 -2.11
N GLY A 391 19.23 -9.29 -2.06
CA GLY A 391 18.37 -9.47 -3.23
C GLY A 391 16.89 -9.63 -2.87
N SER A 392 16.13 -10.21 -3.82
CA SER A 392 14.71 -10.53 -3.65
C SER A 392 14.47 -11.40 -2.41
N SER A 393 13.49 -11.00 -1.61
CA SER A 393 13.03 -11.79 -0.45
C SER A 393 12.02 -12.87 -0.81
N GLY A 394 11.50 -12.88 -2.04
CA GLY A 394 10.35 -13.73 -2.40
C GLY A 394 8.99 -13.12 -2.04
N ILE A 395 8.96 -11.94 -1.43
CA ILE A 395 7.73 -11.28 -0.96
C ILE A 395 7.29 -10.23 -1.98
N ILE A 396 6.01 -10.25 -2.31
CA ILE A 396 5.37 -9.24 -3.16
C ILE A 396 4.43 -8.40 -2.31
N VAL A 397 4.48 -7.09 -2.52
CA VAL A 397 3.48 -6.14 -2.02
C VAL A 397 2.80 -5.43 -3.21
N ASN A 398 1.49 -5.20 -3.11
CA ASN A 398 0.75 -4.40 -4.07
C ASN A 398 0.67 -2.97 -3.54
N CYS A 399 1.49 -2.08 -4.10
CA CYS A 399 1.61 -0.70 -3.64
C CYS A 399 1.50 0.31 -4.79
N PRO A 400 0.29 0.58 -5.32
CA PRO A 400 0.10 1.58 -6.37
C PRO A 400 0.68 2.96 -6.03
N ILE A 401 1.46 3.52 -6.95
CA ILE A 401 2.06 4.85 -6.78
C ILE A 401 1.01 5.94 -6.95
N VAL A 402 0.98 6.93 -6.05
CA VAL A 402 -0.06 7.97 -6.03
C VAL A 402 0.50 9.31 -6.47
N ALA A 403 1.63 9.73 -5.89
CA ALA A 403 2.25 11.00 -6.22
C ALA A 403 3.76 10.97 -6.08
N ARG A 404 4.44 11.69 -6.97
CA ARG A 404 5.85 12.07 -6.84
C ARG A 404 5.90 13.50 -6.31
N LEU A 405 6.61 13.74 -5.22
CA LEU A 405 6.83 15.08 -4.67
C LEU A 405 8.13 15.69 -5.25
N LEU A 406 8.43 16.94 -4.86
CA LEU A 406 9.57 17.72 -5.38
C LEU A 406 10.93 17.05 -5.20
#